data_AF-A0A6B2DLX1-F1
#
_entry.id   AF-A0A6B2DLX1-F1
#
_cell.length_a   1.000
_cell.length_b   1.000
_cell.length_c   1.000
_cell.angle_alpha   90.00
_cell.angle_beta   90.00
_cell.angle_gamma   90.00
#
_symmetry.space_group_name_H-M   'P 1'
#
loop_
_entity.id
_entity.type
_entity.pdbx_description
1 polymer ?
#
loop_
_entity_poly.entity_id
_entity_poly.type
_entity_poly.pdbx_seq_one_letter_code
_entity_poly.pdbx_strand_id
1 'polypeptide(L)' 'RVWGEHPPHRAAATVRSYVSRLRAAGCAIERTAHGYLLRVDLDALDLHRFREKVSLARAAAGDVTAAALFDDALALWRG' A
#
# COMPACT_ATOMS: atom_id res chain seq x y z
N ARG A 1 -4.56 -15.89 -4.86
CA ARG A 1 -5.58 -15.73 -5.94
C ARG A 1 -6.72 -14.87 -5.39
N VAL A 2 -7.20 -13.85 -6.13
CA VAL A 2 -8.22 -12.89 -5.64
C VAL A 2 -9.56 -13.55 -5.27
N TRP A 3 -9.95 -14.63 -5.93
CA TRP A 3 -11.23 -15.33 -5.70
C TRP A 3 -11.10 -16.73 -5.11
N GLY A 4 -9.90 -17.13 -4.66
CA GLY A 4 -9.66 -18.48 -4.16
C GLY A 4 -10.14 -19.56 -5.15
N GLU A 5 -11.03 -20.43 -4.67
CA GLU A 5 -11.63 -21.54 -5.42
C GLU A 5 -12.89 -21.16 -6.21
N HIS A 6 -13.47 -19.98 -5.95
CA HIS A 6 -14.78 -19.59 -6.50
C HIS A 6 -14.70 -18.32 -7.35
N PRO A 7 -14.04 -18.36 -8.52
CA PRO A 7 -13.98 -17.22 -9.42
C PRO A 7 -15.35 -16.93 -10.05
N PRO A 8 -15.70 -15.66 -10.29
CA PRO A 8 -16.92 -15.33 -11.02
C PRO A 8 -16.81 -15.76 -12.49
N HIS A 9 -17.95 -16.07 -13.10
CA HIS A 9 -18.07 -16.55 -14.49
C HIS A 9 -17.33 -15.68 -15.53
N ARG A 10 -17.19 -14.37 -15.26
CA ARG A 10 -16.40 -13.44 -16.09
C ARG A 10 -15.33 -12.70 -15.29
N ALA A 11 -14.47 -13.44 -14.57
CA ALA A 11 -13.36 -12.92 -13.77
C ALA A 11 -12.60 -11.73 -14.39
N ALA A 12 -12.19 -11.84 -15.65
CA ALA A 12 -11.49 -10.74 -16.33
C ALA A 12 -12.35 -9.47 -16.49
N ALA A 13 -13.64 -9.62 -16.78
CA ALA A 13 -14.58 -8.49 -16.84
C ALA A 13 -14.85 -7.89 -15.45
N THR A 14 -14.88 -8.73 -14.42
CA THR A 14 -15.00 -8.29 -13.02
C THR A 14 -13.80 -7.43 -12.61
N VAL A 15 -12.56 -7.85 -12.90
CA VAL A 15 -11.37 -7.01 -12.64
C VAL A 15 -11.47 -5.67 -13.35
N ARG A 16 -11.82 -5.65 -14.65
CA ARG A 16 -11.96 -4.41 -15.42
C ARG A 16 -12.98 -3.46 -14.78
N SER A 17 -14.08 -3.99 -14.26
CA SER A 17 -15.11 -3.21 -13.58
C SER A 17 -14.59 -2.61 -12.27
N TYR A 18 -13.83 -3.34 -11.46
CA TYR A 18 -13.20 -2.80 -10.25
C TYR A 18 -12.17 -1.72 -10.56
N VAL A 19 -11.30 -1.94 -11.56
CA VAL A 19 -10.32 -0.94 -11.99
C VAL A 19 -11.00 0.33 -12.50
N SER A 20 -12.11 0.20 -13.24
CA SER A 20 -12.89 1.36 -13.69
C SER A 20 -13.43 2.18 -12.53
N ARG A 21 -13.97 1.54 -11.48
CA ARG A 21 -14.46 2.24 -10.28
C ARG A 21 -13.33 2.90 -9.49
N LEU A 22 -12.19 2.23 -9.34
CA LEU A 22 -11.02 2.81 -8.66
C LEU A 22 -10.47 4.03 -9.40
N ARG A 23 -10.42 4.00 -10.73
CA ARG A 23 -10.05 5.18 -11.54
C ARG A 23 -11.04 6.32 -11.36
N ALA A 24 -12.33 6.03 -11.33
CA ALA A 24 -13.37 7.04 -11.06
C ALA A 24 -13.24 7.66 -9.66
N ALA A 25 -12.68 6.91 -8.69
CA ALA A 25 -12.35 7.40 -7.36
C ALA A 25 -11.00 8.16 -7.29
N GLY A 26 -10.33 8.39 -8.43
CA GLY A 26 -9.08 9.16 -8.51
C GLY A 26 -7.79 8.32 -8.40
N CYS A 27 -7.87 6.99 -8.32
CA CYS A 27 -6.66 6.16 -8.31
C CYS A 27 -5.98 6.16 -9.69
N ALA A 28 -4.70 6.55 -9.73
CA ALA A 28 -3.89 6.55 -10.94
C ALA A 28 -3.45 5.12 -11.32
N ILE A 29 -4.35 4.36 -11.94
CA ILE A 29 -4.09 2.98 -12.36
C ILE A 29 -3.83 2.90 -13.86
N GLU A 30 -2.66 2.45 -14.27
CA GLU A 30 -2.26 2.23 -15.66
C GLU A 30 -2.53 0.78 -16.09
N ARG A 31 -2.89 0.58 -17.36
CA ARG A 31 -2.92 -0.77 -17.97
C ARG A 31 -1.55 -1.03 -18.58
N THR A 32 -0.94 -2.15 -18.25
CA THR A 32 0.36 -2.59 -18.79
C THR A 32 0.22 -3.90 -19.55
N ALA A 33 1.26 -4.32 -20.27
CA ALA A 33 1.29 -5.64 -20.92
C ALA A 33 1.09 -6.78 -19.91
N HIS A 34 1.56 -6.62 -18.67
CA HIS A 34 1.54 -7.64 -17.62
C HIS A 34 0.39 -7.51 -16.61
N GLY A 35 -0.45 -6.48 -16.70
CA GLY A 35 -1.54 -6.30 -15.74
C GLY A 35 -1.94 -4.83 -15.56
N TYR A 36 -2.08 -4.44 -14.29
CA TYR A 36 -2.39 -3.07 -13.89
C TYR A 36 -1.32 -2.57 -12.93
N LEU A 37 -0.97 -1.29 -13.04
CA LEU A 37 0.01 -0.63 -12.21
C LEU A 37 -0.65 0.55 -11.49
N LEU A 38 -0.64 0.57 -10.16
CA LEU A 38 -1.05 1.73 -9.39
C LEU A 38 0.14 2.67 -9.21
N ARG A 39 0.01 3.91 -9.69
CA ARG A 39 0.95 5.00 -9.40
C ARG A 39 0.50 5.69 -8.13
N VAL A 40 1.40 5.73 -7.16
CA VAL A 40 1.19 6.35 -5.86
C VAL A 40 2.51 6.86 -5.35
N ASP A 41 2.49 7.98 -4.63
CA ASP A 41 3.65 8.44 -3.88
C ASP A 41 3.99 7.40 -2.81
N LEU A 42 5.28 7.16 -2.57
CA LEU A 42 5.71 6.25 -1.51
C LEU A 42 5.17 6.72 -0.14
N ASP A 43 5.08 8.03 0.08
CA ASP A 43 4.60 8.59 1.36
C ASP A 43 3.08 8.52 1.52
N ALA A 44 2.35 8.20 0.46
CA ALA A 44 0.92 7.93 0.55
C ALA A 44 0.61 6.53 1.10
N LEU A 45 1.62 5.67 1.30
CA LEU A 45 1.49 4.37 1.94
C LEU A 45 1.98 4.42 3.39
N ASP A 46 1.08 4.17 4.33
CA ASP A 46 1.41 4.02 5.76
C ASP A 46 2.51 2.97 5.99
N LEU A 47 2.48 1.86 5.25
CA LEU A 47 3.53 0.84 5.29
C LEU A 47 4.91 1.36 4.90
N HIS A 48 5.00 2.27 3.93
CA HIS A 48 6.30 2.84 3.53
C HIS A 48 6.82 3.78 4.63
N ARG A 49 5.97 4.69 5.11
CA ARG A 49 6.27 5.60 6.22
C ARG A 49 6.69 4.84 7.48
N PHE A 50 6.03 3.72 7.77
CA PHE A 50 6.40 2.83 8.86
C PHE A 50 7.83 2.30 8.70
N ARG A 51 8.16 1.75 7.53
CA ARG A 51 9.48 1.18 7.25
C ARG A 51 10.58 2.23 7.30
N GLU A 52 10.32 3.42 6.80
CA GLU A 52 11.24 4.55 6.90
C GLU A 52 11.52 4.92 8.35
N LYS A 53 10.48 5.10 9.17
CA LYS A 53 10.63 5.43 10.59
C LYS A 53 11.37 4.33 11.36
N VAL A 54 11.10 3.06 11.08
CA VAL A 54 11.83 1.93 11.66
C VAL A 54 13.31 1.94 11.25
N SER A 55 13.60 2.26 9.99
CA SER A 55 14.98 2.39 9.50
C SER A 55 15.73 3.51 10.23
N LEU A 56 15.11 4.68 10.35
CA LEU A 56 15.66 5.83 11.08
C LEU A 56 15.86 5.52 12.57
N ALA A 57 14.89 4.85 13.21
CA ALA A 57 14.99 4.46 14.61
C ALA A 57 16.19 3.55 14.87
N ARG A 58 16.44 2.59 13.99
CA ARG A 58 17.58 1.65 14.08
C ARG A 58 18.92 2.33 13.85
N ALA A 59 18.94 3.40 13.05
CA ALA A 59 20.15 4.17 12.77
C ALA A 59 20.41 5.28 13.80
N ALA A 60 19.47 5.56 14.71
CA ALA A 60 19.59 6.63 15.68
C ALA A 60 20.68 6.31 16.72
N ALA A 61 21.50 7.31 17.06
CA ALA A 61 22.59 7.17 18.02
C ALA A 61 22.14 7.24 19.50
N GLY A 62 20.88 7.54 19.76
CA GLY A 62 20.36 7.75 21.12
C GLY A 62 19.00 7.11 21.35
N ASP A 63 18.87 6.48 22.51
CA ASP A 63 17.69 5.66 22.87
C ASP A 63 16.39 6.46 22.87
N VAL A 64 16.41 7.72 23.31
CA VAL A 64 15.22 8.59 23.32
C VAL A 64 14.71 8.86 21.91
N THR A 65 15.61 9.18 20.97
CA THR A 65 15.26 9.43 19.57
C THR A 65 14.77 8.16 18.90
N ALA A 66 15.44 7.02 19.17
CA ALA A 66 15.05 5.73 18.64
C ALA A 66 13.64 5.35 19.12
N ALA A 67 13.36 5.48 20.42
CA ALA A 67 12.06 5.18 21.02
C ALA A 67 10.94 6.03 20.39
N ALA A 68 11.12 7.34 20.28
CA ALA A 68 10.14 8.23 19.66
C ALA A 68 9.83 7.86 18.20
N LEU A 69 10.85 7.48 17.42
CA LEU A 69 10.66 7.04 16.03
C LEU A 69 9.91 5.70 15.94
N PHE A 70 10.13 4.78 16.89
CA PHE A 70 9.36 3.54 16.97
C PHE A 70 7.90 3.80 17.36
N ASP A 71 7.65 4.70 18.31
CA ASP A 71 6.30 5.07 18.72
C ASP A 71 5.53 5.69 17.54
N ASP A 72 6.15 6.62 16.82
CA ASP A 72 5.59 7.20 15.60
C ASP A 72 5.29 6.15 14.52
N ALA A 73 6.16 5.14 14.38
CA ALA A 73 5.96 4.07 13.42
C ALA A 73 4.74 3.23 13.81
N LEU A 74 4.67 2.81 15.08
CA LEU A 74 3.57 2.00 15.59
C LEU A 74 2.23 2.73 15.50
N ALA A 75 2.20 4.05 15.67
CA ALA A 75 0.99 4.87 15.53
C ALA A 75 0.36 4.85 14.13
N LEU A 76 1.08 4.39 13.09
CA LEU A 76 0.54 4.24 11.74
C LEU A 76 -0.39 3.03 11.58
N TRP A 77 -0.34 2.07 12.52
CA TRP A 77 -1.17 0.86 12.49
C TRP A 77 -2.56 1.15 13.06
N ARG A 78 -3.60 0.89 12.26
CA ARG A 78 -5.00 1.24 12.58
C ARG A 78 -5.90 0.03 12.89
N GLY A 79 -5.31 -1.16 13.04
CA GLY A 79 -6.02 -2.44 13.25
C GLY A 79 -5.82 -3.43 12.12
#